data_AF-A0A1X4HV03-F1
#
_entry.id   AF-A0A1X4HV03-F1
#
_cell.length_a   1.000
_cell.length_b   1.000
_cell.length_c   1.000
_cell.angle_alpha   90.00
_cell.angle_beta   90.00
_cell.angle_gamma   90.00
#
_symmetry.space_group_name_H-M   'P 1'
#
loop_
_entity.id
_entity.type
_entity.pdbx_description
1 polymer ?
#
loop_
_entity_poly.entity_id
_entity_poly.type
_entity_poly.pdbx_seq_one_letter_code
_entity_poly.pdbx_strand_id
1 'polypeptide(L)'
;MSSHVLVLGGTTEARVLAVELSARPGLRVTTSLAGRVTRPGAVAGGSRVGGFGGAEGLADWLREQRVDVVVDATHPFAETITANAVRAATATGLPLVVLRRPGWQPGPRDDWHPVPSLDAAAGLLPRLGHRVLLTTGRLGLAAFAHLTDLRFVVRSVEPPEPPVPPHTHVLLARGPFTVADETALLRDHRVDVLV
;
A
#
# COMPACT_ATOMS: atom_id res chain seq x y z
N MET A 1 -31.97 5.27 -11.76
CA MET A 1 -30.74 4.76 -12.39
C MET A 1 -29.74 4.48 -11.28
N SER A 2 -28.99 3.36 -11.35
CA SER A 2 -27.98 3.03 -10.33
C SER A 2 -26.65 3.66 -10.73
N SER A 3 -26.03 4.44 -9.84
CA SER A 3 -24.72 5.06 -10.10
C SER A 3 -23.60 4.06 -9.82
N HIS A 4 -22.62 3.99 -10.71
CA HIS A 4 -21.48 3.09 -10.60
C HIS A 4 -20.25 3.81 -10.05
N VAL A 5 -19.76 3.34 -8.91
CA VAL A 5 -18.53 3.82 -8.27
C VAL A 5 -17.41 2.80 -8.46
N LEU A 6 -16.30 3.24 -9.06
CA LEU A 6 -15.06 2.48 -9.05
C LEU A 6 -14.22 2.91 -7.83
N VAL A 7 -13.85 1.95 -6.99
CA VAL A 7 -12.88 2.16 -5.90
C VAL A 7 -11.55 1.51 -6.30
N LEU A 8 -10.50 2.32 -6.50
CA LEU A 8 -9.14 1.81 -6.62
C LEU A 8 -8.65 1.49 -5.21
N GLY A 9 -8.44 0.21 -4.91
CA GLY A 9 -8.32 -0.28 -3.54
C GLY A 9 -6.93 -0.79 -3.16
N GLY A 10 -6.86 -1.40 -1.97
CA GLY A 10 -5.63 -1.95 -1.40
C GLY A 10 -5.29 -1.44 0.00
N THR A 11 -6.12 -0.55 0.55
CA THR A 11 -5.99 0.01 1.91
C THR A 11 -7.16 -0.40 2.79
N THR A 12 -7.03 -0.18 4.09
CA THR A 12 -8.14 -0.31 5.04
C THR A 12 -9.27 0.66 4.70
N GLU A 13 -8.93 1.90 4.35
CA GLU A 13 -9.88 2.95 3.96
C GLU A 13 -10.71 2.53 2.74
N ALA A 14 -10.09 1.94 1.72
CA ALA A 14 -10.81 1.41 0.56
C ALA A 14 -11.82 0.31 0.94
N ARG A 15 -11.44 -0.58 1.86
CA ARG A 15 -12.30 -1.68 2.32
C ARG A 15 -13.50 -1.15 3.11
N VAL A 16 -13.27 -0.21 4.02
CA VAL A 16 -14.34 0.44 4.79
C VAL A 16 -15.29 1.17 3.84
N LEU A 17 -14.74 1.95 2.90
CA LEU A 17 -15.55 2.66 1.91
C LEU A 17 -16.40 1.70 1.05
N ALA A 18 -15.82 0.59 0.58
CA ALA A 18 -16.55 -0.39 -0.22
C ALA A 18 -17.74 -1.00 0.55
N VAL A 19 -17.59 -1.27 1.85
CA VAL A 19 -18.70 -1.74 2.71
C VAL A 19 -19.80 -0.69 2.80
N GLU A 20 -19.44 0.54 3.14
CA GLU A 20 -20.39 1.65 3.31
C GLU A 20 -21.15 1.98 2.02
N LEU A 21 -20.46 1.99 0.87
CA LEU A 21 -21.09 2.25 -0.43
C LEU A 21 -21.96 1.09 -0.90
N SER A 22 -21.54 -0.16 -0.67
CA SER A 22 -22.30 -1.34 -1.10
C SER A 22 -23.60 -1.52 -0.32
N ALA A 23 -23.68 -0.98 0.91
CA ALA A 23 -24.91 -0.98 1.71
C ALA A 23 -25.95 0.05 1.24
N ARG A 24 -25.59 0.99 0.35
CA ARG A 24 -26.49 2.06 -0.09
C ARG A 24 -27.31 1.63 -1.31
N PRO A 25 -28.65 1.75 -1.25
CA PRO A 25 -29.49 1.49 -2.42
C PRO A 25 -29.14 2.40 -3.60
N GLY A 26 -29.22 1.86 -4.81
CA GLY A 26 -28.97 2.63 -6.04
C GLY A 26 -27.50 2.89 -6.34
N LEU A 27 -26.56 2.26 -5.62
CA LEU A 27 -25.15 2.24 -5.97
C LEU A 27 -24.71 0.85 -6.44
N ARG A 28 -23.98 0.82 -7.54
CA ARG A 28 -23.13 -0.32 -7.92
C ARG A 28 -21.69 0.04 -7.54
N VAL A 29 -21.00 -0.86 -6.84
CA VAL A 29 -19.62 -0.64 -6.41
C VAL A 29 -18.73 -1.72 -7.01
N THR A 30 -17.64 -1.31 -7.65
CA THR A 30 -16.56 -2.20 -8.07
C THR A 30 -15.28 -1.78 -7.39
N THR A 31 -14.65 -2.68 -6.63
CA THR A 31 -13.30 -2.45 -6.09
C THR A 31 -12.25 -3.10 -6.98
N SER A 32 -11.25 -2.32 -7.38
CA SER A 32 -10.13 -2.79 -8.18
C SER A 32 -8.89 -3.02 -7.32
N LEU A 33 -8.34 -4.22 -7.36
CA LEU A 33 -7.12 -4.61 -6.67
C LEU A 33 -5.99 -4.88 -7.66
N ALA A 34 -4.76 -4.49 -7.30
CA ALA A 34 -3.60 -4.66 -8.16
C ALA A 34 -3.15 -6.13 -8.35
N GLY A 35 -3.65 -7.07 -7.54
CA GLY A 35 -3.21 -8.48 -7.58
C GLY A 35 -1.82 -8.72 -6.98
N ARG A 36 -1.33 -7.82 -6.12
CA ARG A 36 -0.01 -7.94 -5.47
C ARG A 36 0.07 -9.01 -4.37
N VAL A 37 -1.08 -9.55 -3.97
CA VAL A 37 -1.20 -10.69 -3.07
C VAL A 37 -2.07 -11.75 -3.73
N THR A 38 -1.66 -13.01 -3.61
CA THR A 38 -2.33 -14.20 -4.14
C THR A 38 -3.75 -14.35 -3.59
N ARG A 39 -3.95 -14.02 -2.31
CA ARG A 39 -5.24 -14.09 -1.62
C ARG A 39 -5.56 -12.75 -0.95
N PRO A 40 -6.13 -11.78 -1.68
CA PRO A 40 -6.61 -10.54 -1.08
C PRO A 40 -7.74 -10.84 -0.09
N GLY A 41 -7.90 -9.97 0.91
CA GLY A 41 -9.04 -10.06 1.83
C GLY A 41 -10.36 -9.83 1.10
N ALA A 42 -11.47 -10.34 1.66
CA ALA A 42 -12.80 -10.13 1.09
C ALA A 42 -13.15 -8.65 1.00
N VAL A 43 -13.76 -8.26 -0.12
CA VAL A 43 -14.24 -6.91 -0.41
C VAL A 43 -15.75 -6.98 -0.65
N ALA A 44 -16.49 -6.01 -0.11
CA ALA A 44 -17.93 -5.90 -0.35
C ALA A 44 -18.22 -5.42 -1.78
N GLY A 45 -19.34 -5.85 -2.34
CA GLY A 45 -19.74 -5.50 -3.71
C GLY A 45 -18.95 -6.27 -4.78
N GLY A 46 -18.88 -5.70 -5.98
CA GLY A 46 -18.10 -6.26 -7.07
C GLY A 46 -16.61 -6.06 -6.86
N SER A 47 -15.79 -6.97 -7.37
CA SER A 47 -14.33 -6.84 -7.35
C SER A 47 -13.70 -7.23 -8.67
N ARG A 48 -12.60 -6.55 -9.02
CA ARG A 48 -11.69 -6.95 -10.10
C ARG A 48 -10.25 -7.02 -9.62
N VAL A 49 -9.45 -7.85 -10.26
CA VAL A 49 -8.01 -8.00 -9.97
C VAL A 49 -7.21 -7.82 -11.25
N GLY A 50 -6.11 -7.09 -11.17
CA GLY A 50 -5.17 -6.88 -12.27
C GLY A 50 -5.03 -5.42 -12.69
N GLY A 51 -4.02 -5.14 -13.52
CA GLY A 51 -3.77 -3.81 -14.07
C GLY A 51 -4.86 -3.37 -15.05
N PHE A 52 -4.83 -2.10 -15.43
CA PHE A 52 -5.69 -1.53 -16.46
C PHE A 52 -4.96 -1.31 -17.80
N GLY A 53 -3.65 -1.53 -17.88
CA GLY A 53 -2.86 -1.16 -19.06
C GLY A 53 -2.51 0.33 -19.13
N GLY A 54 -2.29 0.97 -17.97
CA GLY A 54 -1.98 2.40 -17.89
C GLY A 54 -3.23 3.29 -17.83
N ALA A 55 -3.05 4.59 -18.05
CA ALA A 55 -4.13 5.57 -17.99
C ALA A 55 -5.18 5.39 -19.11
N GLU A 56 -4.74 5.03 -20.31
CA GLU A 56 -5.63 4.84 -21.46
C GLU A 56 -6.55 3.64 -21.26
N GLY A 57 -5.98 2.48 -20.94
CA GLY A 57 -6.81 1.30 -20.65
C GLY A 57 -7.67 1.45 -19.39
N LEU A 58 -7.29 2.30 -18.43
CA LEU A 58 -8.20 2.70 -17.35
C LEU A 58 -9.36 3.54 -17.91
N ALA A 59 -9.10 4.55 -18.74
CA ALA A 59 -10.14 5.38 -19.35
C ALA A 59 -11.13 4.57 -20.19
N ASP A 60 -10.65 3.60 -20.96
CA ASP A 60 -11.48 2.72 -21.77
C ASP A 60 -12.36 1.84 -20.88
N TRP A 61 -11.78 1.25 -19.84
CA TRP A 61 -12.53 0.47 -18.86
C TRP A 61 -13.62 1.31 -18.17
N LEU A 62 -13.33 2.56 -17.79
CA LEU A 62 -14.31 3.47 -17.19
C LEU A 62 -15.52 3.70 -18.12
N ARG A 63 -15.28 3.90 -19.43
CA ARG A 63 -16.34 4.10 -20.43
C ARG A 63 -17.14 2.82 -20.66
N GLU A 64 -16.46 1.71 -20.89
CA GLU A 64 -17.08 0.40 -21.14
C GLU A 64 -17.97 -0.03 -19.97
N GLN A 65 -17.49 0.16 -18.74
CA GLN A 65 -18.21 -0.20 -17.54
C GLN A 65 -19.17 0.87 -17.05
N ARG A 66 -19.32 1.99 -17.79
CA ARG A 66 -20.19 3.12 -17.47
C ARG A 66 -20.02 3.55 -16.00
N VAL A 67 -18.78 3.85 -15.63
CA VAL A 67 -18.45 4.37 -14.29
C VAL A 67 -18.88 5.84 -14.23
N ASP A 68 -19.49 6.23 -13.13
CA ASP A 68 -19.93 7.61 -12.89
C ASP A 68 -18.95 8.36 -11.98
N VAL A 69 -18.25 7.66 -11.09
CA VAL A 69 -17.29 8.26 -10.14
C VAL A 69 -16.13 7.31 -9.88
N VAL A 70 -14.92 7.86 -9.81
CA VAL A 70 -13.72 7.14 -9.38
C VAL A 70 -13.31 7.62 -7.99
N VAL A 71 -13.06 6.67 -7.08
CA VAL A 71 -12.41 6.94 -5.79
C VAL A 71 -11.05 6.25 -5.78
N ASP A 72 -9.98 7.03 -5.76
CA ASP A 72 -8.64 6.54 -5.47
C ASP A 72 -8.46 6.41 -3.96
N ALA A 73 -8.53 5.18 -3.47
CA ALA A 73 -8.24 4.81 -2.09
C ALA A 73 -7.05 3.84 -2.03
N THR A 74 -6.12 3.95 -3.00
CA THR A 74 -4.90 3.13 -3.03
C THR A 74 -3.89 3.58 -1.98
N HIS A 75 -2.85 2.77 -1.76
CA HIS A 75 -1.79 3.12 -0.80
C HIS A 75 -1.09 4.42 -1.23
N PRO A 76 -0.68 5.32 -0.32
CA PRO A 76 -0.04 6.60 -0.70
C PRO A 76 1.21 6.45 -1.56
N PHE A 77 1.95 5.34 -1.42
CA PHE A 77 3.11 5.00 -2.25
C PHE A 77 2.75 4.32 -3.59
N ALA A 78 1.47 4.20 -3.95
CA ALA A 78 1.01 3.64 -5.21
C ALA A 78 0.89 4.73 -6.30
N GLU A 79 1.90 5.58 -6.41
CA GLU A 79 1.87 6.82 -7.21
C GLU A 79 1.48 6.61 -8.67
N THR A 80 1.94 5.53 -9.30
CA THR A 80 1.63 5.22 -10.71
C THR A 80 0.14 5.06 -10.96
N ILE A 81 -0.59 4.35 -10.09
CA ILE A 81 -2.03 4.15 -10.29
C ILE A 81 -2.81 5.43 -9.98
N THR A 82 -2.38 6.22 -8.99
CA THR A 82 -2.94 7.56 -8.74
C THR A 82 -2.77 8.48 -9.95
N ALA A 83 -1.57 8.55 -10.53
CA ALA A 83 -1.30 9.34 -11.74
C ALA A 83 -2.15 8.87 -12.94
N ASN A 84 -2.29 7.55 -13.10
CA ASN A 84 -3.16 6.98 -14.13
C ASN A 84 -4.64 7.33 -13.90
N ALA A 85 -5.11 7.32 -12.65
CA ALA A 85 -6.48 7.69 -12.29
C ALA A 85 -6.78 9.16 -12.62
N VAL A 86 -5.87 10.07 -12.29
CA VAL A 86 -6.00 11.50 -12.63
C VAL A 86 -6.09 11.69 -14.15
N ARG A 87 -5.20 11.06 -14.91
CA ARG A 87 -5.21 11.14 -16.38
C ARG A 87 -6.49 10.55 -16.99
N ALA A 88 -6.92 9.38 -16.51
CA ALA A 88 -8.11 8.71 -17.01
C ALA A 88 -9.40 9.47 -16.68
N ALA A 89 -9.53 9.99 -15.45
CA ALA A 89 -10.65 10.81 -15.02
C ALA A 89 -10.74 12.09 -15.86
N THR A 90 -9.60 12.76 -16.10
CA THR A 90 -9.52 13.94 -16.97
C THR A 90 -9.98 13.61 -18.40
N ALA A 91 -9.49 12.51 -18.98
CA ALA A 91 -9.83 12.09 -20.35
C ALA A 91 -11.28 11.60 -20.53
N THR A 92 -11.95 11.25 -19.44
CA THR A 92 -13.36 10.80 -19.45
C THR A 92 -14.33 11.86 -18.95
N GLY A 93 -13.84 12.95 -18.36
CA GLY A 93 -14.65 13.96 -17.70
C GLY A 93 -15.30 13.48 -16.39
N LEU A 94 -14.86 12.35 -15.84
CA LEU A 94 -15.43 11.77 -14.63
C LEU A 94 -14.84 12.42 -13.37
N PRO A 95 -15.64 12.60 -12.31
CA PRO A 95 -15.13 13.04 -11.02
C PRO A 95 -14.19 11.99 -10.41
N LEU A 96 -13.08 12.47 -9.87
CA LEU A 96 -12.10 11.69 -9.11
C LEU A 96 -11.98 12.25 -7.69
N VAL A 97 -12.15 11.37 -6.70
CA VAL A 97 -11.87 11.68 -5.30
C VAL A 97 -10.66 10.86 -4.85
N VAL A 98 -9.68 11.52 -4.22
CA VAL A 98 -8.55 10.83 -3.58
C VAL A 98 -8.82 10.72 -2.09
N LEU A 99 -9.12 9.50 -1.62
CA LEU A 99 -9.33 9.19 -0.22
C LEU A 99 -8.01 8.78 0.43
N ARG A 100 -7.40 9.72 1.16
CA ARG A 100 -6.18 9.48 1.92
C ARG A 100 -6.20 10.23 3.24
N ARG A 101 -5.61 9.62 4.26
CA ARG A 101 -5.35 10.30 5.54
C ARG A 101 -4.12 11.21 5.40
N PRO A 102 -4.00 12.27 6.22
CA PRO A 102 -2.75 13.00 6.36
C PRO A 102 -1.60 12.05 6.74
N GLY A 103 -0.39 12.36 6.28
CA GLY A 103 0.81 11.66 6.73
C GLY A 103 1.02 11.86 8.23
N TRP A 104 1.60 10.86 8.89
CA TRP A 104 1.93 10.99 10.31
C TRP A 104 2.91 12.15 10.56
N GLN A 105 2.82 12.73 11.75
CA GLN A 105 3.69 13.80 12.21
C GLN A 105 4.41 13.31 13.47
N PRO A 106 5.72 13.57 13.61
CA PRO A 106 6.47 13.13 14.79
C PRO A 106 5.97 13.87 16.04
N GLY A 107 5.77 13.12 17.12
CA GLY A 107 5.54 13.66 18.46
C GLY A 107 6.84 14.10 19.14
N PRO A 108 6.78 14.72 20.34
CA PRO A 108 7.96 15.26 21.03
C PRO A 108 9.05 14.25 21.41
N ARG A 109 8.74 12.95 21.39
CA ARG A 109 9.66 11.86 21.75
C ARG A 109 10.03 10.97 20.56
N ASP A 110 9.53 11.30 19.38
CA ASP A 110 9.80 10.54 18.17
C ASP A 110 11.12 11.02 17.58
N ASP A 111 12.03 10.07 17.33
CA ASP A 111 13.29 10.32 16.65
C ASP A 111 13.17 9.84 15.20
N TRP A 112 12.67 10.71 14.33
CA TRP A 112 12.42 10.39 12.92
C TRP A 112 13.50 10.98 12.04
N HIS A 113 14.02 10.16 11.13
CA HIS A 113 14.94 10.57 10.08
C HIS A 113 14.22 10.58 8.73
N PRO A 114 13.74 11.75 8.24
CA PRO A 114 13.05 11.80 6.96
C PRO A 114 14.02 11.54 5.82
N VAL A 115 13.62 10.66 4.91
CA VAL A 115 14.38 10.29 3.70
C VAL A 115 13.45 10.26 2.49
N PRO A 116 13.95 10.61 1.29
CA PRO A 116 13.11 10.72 0.09
C PRO A 116 12.84 9.37 -0.60
N SER A 117 13.54 8.30 -0.25
CA SER A 117 13.43 7.00 -0.91
C SER A 117 13.95 5.85 -0.04
N LEU A 118 13.67 4.61 -0.48
CA LEU A 118 14.22 3.41 0.16
C LEU A 118 15.74 3.33 0.03
N ASP A 119 16.31 3.78 -1.09
CA ASP A 119 17.78 3.84 -1.25
C ASP A 119 18.41 4.82 -0.27
N ALA A 120 17.76 5.97 -0.04
CA ALA A 120 18.21 6.93 0.96
C ALA A 120 18.05 6.40 2.39
N ALA A 121 16.98 5.64 2.67
CA ALA A 121 16.84 4.91 3.94
C ALA A 121 18.01 3.93 4.13
N ALA A 122 18.26 3.08 3.12
CA ALA A 122 19.33 2.09 3.13
C ALA A 122 20.72 2.73 3.39
N GLY A 123 21.01 3.86 2.74
CA GLY A 123 22.27 4.59 2.94
C GLY A 123 22.44 5.19 4.34
N LEU A 124 21.35 5.44 5.06
CA LEU A 124 21.40 6.01 6.41
C LEU A 124 21.55 4.95 7.50
N LEU A 125 21.04 3.73 7.27
CA LEU A 125 20.97 2.66 8.27
C LEU A 125 22.29 2.36 9.00
N PRO A 126 23.47 2.26 8.35
CA PRO A 126 24.73 1.96 9.04
C PRO A 126 25.10 2.95 10.15
N ARG A 127 24.53 4.16 10.13
CA ARG A 127 24.77 5.20 11.14
C ARG A 127 23.76 5.19 12.28
N LEU A 128 22.65 4.46 12.14
CA LEU A 128 21.52 4.49 13.06
C LEU A 128 21.44 3.23 13.94
N GLY A 129 21.85 2.07 13.42
CA GLY A 129 21.83 0.83 14.20
C GLY A 129 22.14 -0.42 13.38
N HIS A 130 22.17 -1.56 14.06
CA HIS A 130 22.55 -2.84 13.46
C HIS A 130 21.37 -3.78 13.19
N ARG A 131 20.26 -3.63 13.91
CA ARG A 131 19.07 -4.49 13.82
C ARG A 131 17.89 -3.68 13.32
N VAL A 132 17.50 -3.96 12.08
CA VAL A 132 16.54 -3.14 11.34
C VAL A 132 15.25 -3.92 11.12
N LEU A 133 14.11 -3.33 11.47
CA LEU A 133 12.81 -3.83 11.08
C LEU A 133 12.36 -3.13 9.80
N LEU A 134 12.21 -3.87 8.70
CA LEU A 134 11.64 -3.37 7.46
C LEU A 134 10.14 -3.71 7.41
N THR A 135 9.31 -2.66 7.39
CA THR A 135 7.86 -2.72 7.25
C THR A 135 7.37 -2.23 5.89
N THR A 136 8.30 -2.04 4.95
CA THR A 136 8.07 -1.59 3.57
C THR A 136 7.50 -2.67 2.65
N GLY A 137 7.33 -3.89 3.15
CA GLY A 137 6.85 -5.06 2.40
C GLY A 137 7.88 -5.64 1.43
N ARG A 138 7.45 -6.56 0.56
CA ARG A 138 8.36 -7.32 -0.31
C ARG A 138 8.97 -6.56 -1.50
N LEU A 139 8.26 -5.56 -2.04
CA LEU A 139 8.65 -4.93 -3.31
C LEU A 139 9.85 -3.98 -3.20
N GLY A 140 10.18 -3.52 -1.99
CA GLY A 140 11.25 -2.54 -1.76
C GLY A 140 12.57 -3.13 -1.27
N LEU A 141 12.67 -4.45 -1.08
CA LEU A 141 13.80 -5.06 -0.36
C LEU A 141 15.12 -5.02 -1.14
N ALA A 142 15.05 -4.92 -2.46
CA ALA A 142 16.22 -4.79 -3.32
C ALA A 142 17.11 -3.59 -2.93
N ALA A 143 16.51 -2.48 -2.50
CA ALA A 143 17.22 -1.29 -2.05
C ALA A 143 18.18 -1.57 -0.87
N PHE A 144 17.91 -2.60 -0.08
CA PHE A 144 18.69 -2.96 1.10
C PHE A 144 19.65 -4.12 0.85
N ALA A 145 19.59 -4.78 -0.32
CA ALA A 145 20.29 -6.04 -0.59
C ALA A 145 21.83 -5.92 -0.55
N HIS A 146 22.36 -4.71 -0.74
CA HIS A 146 23.79 -4.42 -0.69
C HIS A 146 24.33 -4.27 0.75
N LEU A 147 23.46 -4.22 1.76
CA LEU A 147 23.85 -4.04 3.17
C LEU A 147 24.16 -5.40 3.81
N THR A 148 25.44 -5.75 3.87
CA THR A 148 25.90 -7.06 4.35
C THR A 148 26.12 -7.13 5.86
N ASP A 149 26.31 -6.00 6.54
CA ASP A 149 26.70 -5.97 7.96
C ASP A 149 25.52 -5.75 8.92
N LEU A 150 24.31 -5.54 8.39
CA LEU A 150 23.10 -5.29 9.16
C LEU A 150 22.23 -6.54 9.24
N ARG A 151 21.48 -6.68 10.33
CA ARG A 151 20.50 -7.76 10.53
C ARG A 151 19.10 -7.21 10.29
N PHE A 152 18.34 -7.88 9.42
CA PHE A 152 17.02 -7.43 9.03
C PHE A 152 15.95 -8.37 9.57
N VAL A 153 14.92 -7.79 10.16
CA VAL A 153 13.61 -8.42 10.31
C VAL A 153 12.72 -7.83 9.24
N VAL A 154 12.19 -8.65 8.34
CA VAL A 154 11.36 -8.19 7.23
C VAL A 154 9.93 -8.65 7.46
N ARG A 155 9.01 -7.71 7.62
CA ARG A 155 7.58 -8.03 7.67
C ARG A 155 6.98 -7.97 6.27
N SER A 156 6.39 -9.08 5.84
CA SER A 156 5.72 -9.18 4.54
C SER A 156 4.47 -10.04 4.61
N VAL A 157 3.50 -9.80 3.73
CA VAL A 157 2.30 -10.64 3.61
C VAL A 157 2.61 -11.96 2.91
N GLU A 158 3.55 -11.93 1.96
CA GLU A 158 4.01 -13.07 1.18
C GLU A 158 5.53 -13.12 1.20
N PRO A 159 6.14 -14.31 1.05
CA PRO A 159 7.59 -14.44 1.01
C PRO A 159 8.19 -13.49 -0.04
N PRO A 160 9.24 -12.72 0.31
CA PRO A 160 9.93 -11.92 -0.68
C PRO A 160 10.78 -12.80 -1.60
N GLU A 161 10.95 -12.35 -2.84
CA GLU A 161 11.90 -12.94 -3.77
C GLU A 161 13.21 -12.14 -3.76
N PRO A 162 14.36 -12.77 -4.03
CA PRO A 162 15.62 -12.05 -4.20
C PRO A 162 15.54 -10.95 -5.28
N PRO A 163 16.34 -9.87 -5.16
CA PRO A 163 17.37 -9.67 -4.15
C PRO A 163 16.81 -9.19 -2.79
N VAL A 164 17.31 -9.80 -1.71
CA VAL A 164 17.03 -9.43 -0.31
C VAL A 164 18.34 -9.31 0.46
N PRO A 165 18.40 -8.55 1.57
CA PRO A 165 19.59 -8.51 2.40
C PRO A 165 20.00 -9.91 2.90
N PRO A 166 21.31 -10.22 2.97
CA PRO A 166 21.80 -11.56 3.27
C PRO A 166 21.44 -12.04 4.69
N HIS A 167 21.27 -11.13 5.65
CA HIS A 167 20.93 -11.44 7.05
C HIS A 167 19.47 -11.11 7.36
N THR A 168 18.56 -11.71 6.60
CA THR A 168 17.11 -11.46 6.72
C THR A 168 16.39 -12.57 7.48
N HIS A 169 15.61 -12.18 8.48
CA HIS A 169 14.55 -12.98 9.10
C HIS A 169 13.19 -12.49 8.61
N VAL A 170 12.44 -13.35 7.89
CA VAL A 170 11.14 -12.98 7.34
C VAL A 170 10.03 -13.32 8.33
N LEU A 171 9.21 -12.32 8.66
CA LEU A 171 7.96 -12.46 9.39
C LEU A 171 6.78 -12.35 8.41
N LEU A 172 6.10 -13.48 8.19
CA LEU A 172 4.89 -13.51 7.39
C LEU A 172 3.69 -13.06 8.24
N ALA A 173 3.23 -11.84 8.01
CA ALA A 173 2.14 -11.26 8.78
C ALA A 173 1.30 -10.31 7.93
N ARG A 174 0.02 -10.20 8.29
CA ARG A 174 -0.93 -9.27 7.69
C ARG A 174 -1.63 -8.52 8.82
N GLY A 175 -1.72 -7.20 8.68
CA GLY A 175 -2.38 -6.37 9.67
C GLY A 175 -3.91 -6.56 9.72
N PRO A 176 -4.60 -5.80 10.59
CA PRO A 176 -4.05 -4.70 11.40
C PRO A 176 -3.10 -5.18 12.51
N PHE A 177 -2.13 -4.33 12.90
CA PHE A 177 -1.17 -4.59 13.97
C PHE A 177 -1.52 -3.77 15.21
N THR A 178 -1.30 -4.34 16.40
CA THR A 178 -1.58 -3.66 17.67
C THR A 178 -0.30 -3.10 18.29
N VAL A 179 -0.42 -2.04 19.10
CA VAL A 179 0.73 -1.47 19.80
C VAL A 179 1.40 -2.50 20.72
N ALA A 180 0.62 -3.35 21.38
CA ALA A 180 1.16 -4.37 22.27
C ALA A 180 2.03 -5.39 21.50
N ASP A 181 1.52 -5.90 20.38
CA ASP A 181 2.24 -6.88 19.55
C ASP A 181 3.48 -6.26 18.90
N GLU A 182 3.38 -5.02 18.39
CA GLU A 182 4.53 -4.31 17.83
C GLU A 182 5.59 -4.05 18.89
N THR A 183 5.19 -3.68 20.11
CA THR A 183 6.14 -3.47 21.22
C THR A 183 6.86 -4.76 21.60
N ALA A 184 6.15 -5.88 21.65
CA ALA A 184 6.76 -7.19 21.90
C ALA A 184 7.75 -7.56 20.79
N LEU A 185 7.34 -7.44 19.53
CA LEU A 185 8.17 -7.72 18.36
C LEU A 185 9.47 -6.90 18.36
N LEU A 186 9.36 -5.58 18.59
CA LEU A 186 10.52 -4.68 18.65
C LEU A 186 11.49 -5.10 19.77
N ARG A 187 10.99 -5.54 20.93
CA ARG A 187 11.82 -6.00 22.05
C ARG A 187 12.47 -7.37 21.79
N ASP A 188 11.71 -8.33 21.29
CA ASP A 188 12.14 -9.71 21.07
C ASP A 188 13.26 -9.77 20.01
N HIS A 189 13.11 -8.98 18.94
CA HIS A 189 14.14 -8.83 17.91
C HIS A 189 15.19 -7.77 18.25
N ARG A 190 15.01 -7.05 19.36
CA ARG A 190 15.86 -5.95 19.83
C ARG A 190 16.12 -4.94 18.72
N VAL A 191 15.07 -4.48 18.06
CA VAL A 191 15.15 -3.58 16.91
C VAL A 191 15.76 -2.25 17.33
N ASP A 192 16.75 -1.79 16.56
CA ASP A 192 17.39 -0.48 16.72
C ASP A 192 16.69 0.58 15.85
N VAL A 193 16.30 0.20 14.63
CA VAL A 193 15.75 1.11 13.62
C VAL A 193 14.55 0.47 12.93
N LEU A 194 13.48 1.25 12.77
CA LEU A 194 12.30 0.89 11.99
C LEU A 194 12.30 1.65 10.66
N VAL A 195 12.04 0.94 9.56
CA VAL A 195 11.84 1.50 8.20
C VAL A 195 10.47 1.12 7.67
#